data_AF-A0A961IFN3-F1
#
_entry.id   AF-A0A961IFN3-F1
#
_cell.length_a   1.000
_cell.length_b   1.000
_cell.length_c   1.000
_cell.angle_alpha   90.00
_cell.angle_beta   90.00
_cell.angle_gamma   90.00
#
_symmetry.space_group_name_H-M   'P 1'
#
loop_
_entity.id
_entity.type
_entity.pdbx_description
1 polymer ?
#
loop_
_entity_poly.entity_id
_entity_poly.type
_entity_poly.pdbx_seq_one_letter_code
_entity_poly.pdbx_strand_id
1 'polypeptide(L)' 'MIPIRLTLLLIGAFCLVLLIIGNPQPVTLQFLFWNQSVELYKVIVVAFLLGVVLTIIYTGQWRQLIRMKDERYYRRRRF' A
#
# COMPACT_ATOMS: atom_id res chain seq x y z
N MET A 1 -21.06 -3.64 -0.38
CA MET A 1 -19.93 -4.54 -0.71
C MET A 1 -18.56 -4.03 -0.22
N ILE A 2 -18.50 -3.17 0.80
CA ILE A 2 -17.25 -2.64 1.39
C ILE A 2 -16.57 -3.54 2.47
N PRO A 3 -17.27 -4.46 3.19
CA PRO A 3 -16.69 -5.05 4.41
C PRO A 3 -15.49 -5.96 4.15
N ILE A 4 -15.49 -6.69 3.02
CA ILE A 4 -14.43 -7.65 2.66
C ILE A 4 -13.06 -6.99 2.49
N ARG A 5 -13.02 -5.77 1.92
CA ARG A 5 -11.75 -5.06 1.72
C ARG A 5 -11.16 -4.57 3.05
N LEU A 6 -12.03 -4.16 3.97
CA LEU A 6 -11.64 -3.72 5.31
C LEU A 6 -11.14 -4.90 6.15
N THR A 7 -11.84 -6.04 6.10
CA THR A 7 -11.39 -7.25 6.81
C THR A 7 -10.09 -7.80 6.26
N LEU A 8 -9.87 -7.79 4.94
CA LEU A 8 -8.57 -8.17 4.36
C LEU A 8 -7.43 -7.26 4.82
N LEU A 9 -7.67 -5.95 4.92
CA LEU A 9 -6.68 -4.99 5.41
C LEU A 9 -6.35 -5.23 6.90
N LEU A 10 -7.38 -5.48 7.72
CA LEU A 10 -7.21 -5.81 9.14
C LEU A 10 -6.47 -7.14 9.35
N ILE A 11 -6.80 -8.16 8.57
CA ILE A 11 -6.10 -9.45 8.61
C ILE A 11 -4.63 -9.28 8.19
N GLY A 12 -4.36 -8.52 7.13
CA GLY A 12 -2.99 -8.20 6.70
C GLY A 12 -2.19 -7.48 7.78
N ALA A 13 -2.79 -6.46 8.42
CA ALA A 13 -2.17 -5.76 9.54
C ALA A 13 -1.92 -6.70 10.74
N PHE A 14 -2.85 -7.60 11.05
CA PHE A 14 -2.70 -8.57 12.13
C PHE A 14 -1.58 -9.57 11.87
N CYS A 15 -1.47 -10.11 10.65
CA CYS A 15 -0.36 -10.97 10.25
C CYS A 15 0.98 -10.24 10.30
N LEU A 16 1.03 -8.96 9.94
CA LEU A 16 2.24 -8.14 10.06
C LEU A 16 2.68 -7.98 11.51
N VAL A 17 1.75 -7.70 12.42
CA VAL A 17 2.04 -7.61 13.86
C VAL A 17 2.61 -8.92 14.40
N LEU A 18 2.03 -10.06 14.02
CA LEU A 18 2.54 -11.38 14.41
C LEU A 18 3.96 -11.65 13.86
N LEU A 19 4.23 -11.26 12.61
CA LEU A 19 5.56 -11.37 12.00
C LEU A 19 6.60 -10.50 12.70
N ILE A 20 6.21 -9.28 13.10
CA ILE A 20 7.07 -8.33 13.82
C ILE A 20 7.43 -8.86 15.21
N ILE A 21 6.45 -9.40 15.94
CA ILE A 21 6.66 -9.94 17.29
C ILE A 21 7.50 -11.23 17.23
N GLY A 22 7.30 -12.06 16.21
CA GLY A 22 7.93 -13.38 16.12
C GLY A 22 9.36 -13.40 15.61
N ASN A 23 9.87 -12.33 14.99
CA ASN A 23 11.16 -12.38 14.28
C ASN A 23 12.03 -11.12 14.45
N PRO A 24 12.90 -11.08 15.49
CA PRO A 24 13.84 -9.98 15.73
C PRO A 24 15.12 -10.09 14.88
N GLN A 25 15.15 -10.89 13.82
CA GLN A 25 16.37 -11.08 13.04
C GLN A 25 16.81 -9.78 12.35
N PRO A 26 18.09 -9.39 12.48
CA PRO A 26 18.65 -8.28 11.73
C PRO A 26 18.80 -8.67 10.26
N VAL A 27 18.37 -7.78 9.36
CA VAL A 27 18.57 -7.92 7.92
C VAL A 27 19.55 -6.87 7.45
N THR A 28 20.57 -7.31 6.73
CA THR A 28 21.52 -6.44 6.06
C THR A 28 20.92 -5.95 4.75
N LEU A 29 20.63 -4.64 4.68
CA LEU A 29 20.32 -3.97 3.43
C LEU A 29 21.63 -3.60 2.75
N GLN A 30 21.90 -4.26 1.63
CA GLN A 30 23.08 -4.02 0.81
C GLN A 30 22.66 -3.33 -0.49
N PHE A 31 22.88 -2.02 -0.54
CA PHE A 31 22.84 -1.23 -1.76
C PHE A 31 24.27 -1.04 -2.28
N LEU A 32 24.42 -0.76 -3.59
CA LEU A 32 25.69 -0.70 -4.34
C LEU A 32 26.90 -0.06 -3.61
N PHE A 33 26.67 0.93 -2.73
CA PHE A 33 27.71 1.55 -1.90
C PHE A 33 27.31 1.76 -0.43
N TRP A 34 26.22 1.14 0.03
CA TRP A 34 25.66 1.37 1.37
C TRP A 34 25.27 0.04 2.00
N ASN A 35 25.85 -0.25 3.16
CA ASN A 35 25.51 -1.41 3.98
C ASN A 35 25.03 -0.95 5.35
N GLN A 36 23.79 -1.31 5.70
CA GLN A 36 23.26 -1.05 7.03
C GLN A 36 22.46 -2.25 7.53
N SER A 37 22.74 -2.69 8.75
CA SER A 37 21.92 -3.70 9.43
C SER A 37 20.69 -3.02 10.01
N VAL A 38 19.52 -3.42 9.53
CA VAL A 38 18.24 -2.91 10.00
C VAL A 38 17.41 -4.09 10.47
N GLU A 39 16.71 -3.94 11.58
CA GLU A 39 15.82 -5.00 12.09
C GLU A 39 14.70 -5.25 11.07
N LEU A 40 14.39 -6.53 10.80
CA LEU A 40 13.40 -6.95 9.82
C LEU A 40 12.06 -6.23 10.02
N TYR A 41 11.65 -6.05 11.27
CA TYR A 41 10.37 -5.40 11.57
C TYR A 41 10.30 -3.96 11.07
N LYS A 42 11.41 -3.20 11.09
CA LYS A 42 11.44 -1.82 10.60
C LYS A 42 11.19 -1.78 9.09
N VAL A 43 11.81 -2.71 8.35
CA VAL A 43 11.61 -2.84 6.90
C VAL A 43 10.17 -3.19 6.57
N ILE A 44 9.60 -4.15 7.30
CA ILE A 44 8.22 -4.61 7.15
C ILE A 44 7.21 -3.47 7.41
N VAL A 45 7.39 -2.72 8.50
CA VAL A 45 6.50 -1.60 8.86
C VAL A 45 6.55 -0.50 7.80
N VAL A 46 7.74 -0.13 7.33
CA VAL A 46 7.91 0.90 6.29
C VAL A 46 7.26 0.47 4.98
N ALA A 47 7.44 -0.79 4.57
CA ALA A 47 6.83 -1.33 3.35
C ALA A 47 5.29 -1.33 3.43
N PHE A 48 4.73 -1.69 4.59
CA PHE A 48 3.28 -1.66 4.80
C PHE A 48 2.73 -0.23 4.73
N LEU A 49 3.35 0.72 5.44
CA LEU A 49 2.94 2.13 5.40
C LEU A 49 3.00 2.70 3.98
N LEU A 50 4.06 2.42 3.23
CA LEU A 50 4.17 2.80 1.81
C LEU A 50 3.04 2.20 0.97
N GLY A 51 2.73 0.92 1.16
CA GLY A 51 1.62 0.25 0.47
C GLY A 51 0.26 0.88 0.75
N VAL A 52 0.00 1.26 2.01
CA VAL A 52 -1.24 1.97 2.41
C VAL A 52 -1.33 3.33 1.73
N VAL A 53 -0.25 4.13 1.76
CA VAL A 53 -0.20 5.45 1.12
C VAL A 53 -0.43 5.34 -0.38
N LEU A 54 0.26 4.42 -1.07
CA LEU A 54 0.07 4.16 -2.49
C LEU A 54 -1.37 3.74 -2.83
N THR A 55 -1.97 2.90 -1.98
CA THR A 55 -3.37 2.46 -2.15
C THR A 55 -4.34 3.63 -2.03
N ILE A 56 -4.13 4.53 -1.06
CA ILE A 56 -4.95 5.73 -0.89
C ILE A 56 -4.82 6.64 -2.12
N ILE A 57 -3.58 6.89 -2.57
CA ILE A 57 -3.32 7.71 -3.76
C ILE A 57 -4.00 7.10 -4.99
N TYR A 58 -3.83 5.81 -5.22
CA TYR A 58 -4.43 5.10 -6.36
C TYR A 58 -5.95 5.14 -6.32
N THR A 59 -6.56 4.89 -5.16
CA THR A 59 -8.03 4.90 -5.03
C THR A 59 -8.64 6.29 -5.11
N GLY A 60 -7.92 7.34 -4.68
CA GLY A 60 -8.37 8.73 -4.77
C GLY A 60 -8.18 9.32 -6.17
N GLN A 61 -6.94 9.34 -6.66
CA GLN A 61 -6.56 10.06 -7.88
C GLN A 61 -6.99 9.29 -9.15
N TRP A 62 -6.69 7.99 -9.22
CA TRP A 62 -6.93 7.22 -10.44
C TRP A 62 -8.42 7.01 -10.70
N ARG A 63 -9.19 6.81 -9.63
CA ARG A 63 -10.64 6.62 -9.71
C ARG A 63 -11.36 7.90 -10.12
N GLN A 64 -10.89 9.06 -9.65
CA GLN A 64 -11.41 10.37 -10.07
C GLN A 64 -11.06 10.67 -11.54
N LEU A 65 -9.82 10.38 -11.95
CA LEU A 65 -9.37 10.55 -13.34
C LEU A 65 -10.20 9.74 -14.33
N ILE A 66 -10.49 8.46 -14.03
CA ILE A 66 -11.35 7.62 -14.87
C ILE A 66 -12.77 8.22 -14.95
N ARG A 67 -13.34 8.61 -13.80
CA ARG A 67 -14.71 9.14 -13.72
C ARG A 67 -14.86 10.46 -14.51
N MET A 68 -13.86 11.34 -14.46
CA MET A 68 -13.83 12.58 -15.25
C MET A 68 -13.67 12.33 -16.76
N LYS A 69 -13.06 11.21 -17.16
CA LYS A 69 -12.89 10.84 -18.57
C LYS A 69 -14.21 10.36 -19.16
N ASP A 70 -14.97 9.56 -18.42
CA ASP A 70 -16.31 9.09 -18.83
C ASP A 70 -17.31 10.24 -18.93
N GLU A 71 -17.34 11.15 -17.96
CA GLU A 71 -18.24 12.32 -18.02
C GLU A 71 -17.97 13.23 -19.22
N ARG A 72 -16.68 13.43 -19.57
CA ARG A 72 -16.31 14.18 -20.78
C ARG A 72 -16.74 13.46 -22.06
N TYR A 73 -16.65 12.13 -22.09
CA TYR A 73 -17.10 11.34 -23.23
C TYR A 73 -18.62 11.42 -23.43
N TYR A 74 -19.40 11.33 -22.34
CA TYR A 74 -20.86 11.46 -22.40
C TYR A 74 -21.32 12.87 -22.79
N ARG A 75 -20.63 13.93 -22.33
CA ARG A 75 -20.96 15.30 -22.71
C ARG A 75 -20.77 15.59 -24.21
N ARG A 76 -19.80 14.93 -24.86
CA ARG A 76 -19.54 15.08 -26.31
C ARG A 76 -20.53 14.37 -27.22
N ARG A 77 -21.31 13.39 -26.75
CA ARG A 77 -22.31 12.67 -27.56
C ARG A 77 -23.72 13.29 -27.50
N ARG A 78 -23.95 14.28 -26.63
CA ARG A 78 -25.25 14.98 -26.51
C ARG A 78 -25.35 16.25 -27.37
N PHE A 79 -24.27 16.62 -28.07
CA PHE A 79 -24.22 17.66 -29.08
C PHE A 79 -23.84 17.00 -30.40
#